data_AF-A0A319CS08-F1
#
_entry.id   AF-A0A319CS08-F1
#
_cell.length_a   1.000
_cell.length_b   1.000
_cell.length_c   1.000
_cell.angle_alpha   90.00
_cell.angle_beta   90.00
_cell.angle_gamma   90.00
#
_symmetry.space_group_name_H-M   'P 1'
#
loop_
_entity.id
_entity.type
_entity.pdbx_description
1 polymer ?
#
loop_
_entity_poly.entity_id
_entity_poly.type
_entity_poly.pdbx_seq_one_letter_code
_entity_poly.pdbx_strand_id
1 'polypeptide(L)'
;ARGGSISFLHISKDNSTTTLPTTQADRIPKKLPESLDGVSELLKGRGDYKTWDFRVRQALKNIRLQNLIEKDLARLISTHENYTIWYTRFIASNDPKNYADNAFVIIRRLKKRSDFSTVSQYVNNFKQAYTLVKQLDCLLIPYYGLLLLLKQVKSDLLTWTATVELQLPNDAAKTLKESEFFDYCKNTIEKEDKLNQANSTVSAVKLKLSNTDSTKKNKNWKKVIFPKKNISMEKHLEKILNQKSSITNNHCTYCKSTKHYCYKYWYLVPDLRPDSWSPWIHNIWFYEPKKESKSTKSGTPAKTTPTTQKQ
;
A
#
# COMPACT_ATOMS: atom_id res chain seq x y z
N ALA A 1 3.36 38.48 -0.04
CA ALA A 1 2.24 37.59 -0.43
C ALA A 1 1.26 37.53 0.73
N ARG A 2 0.00 37.93 0.50
CA ARG A 2 -1.04 38.04 1.55
C ARG A 2 -1.57 36.64 1.92
N GLY A 3 -1.50 36.29 3.20
CA GLY A 3 -2.15 35.11 3.75
C GLY A 3 -3.66 35.33 3.84
N GLY A 4 -4.42 34.68 2.96
CA GLY A 4 -5.88 34.67 3.01
C GLY A 4 -6.35 33.69 4.09
N SER A 5 -7.01 34.21 5.13
CA SER A 5 -7.74 33.40 6.10
C SER A 5 -9.04 32.93 5.45
N ILE A 6 -9.24 31.61 5.37
CA ILE A 6 -10.48 31.01 4.85
C ILE A 6 -11.54 31.11 5.95
N SER A 7 -12.59 31.89 5.69
CA SER A 7 -13.74 32.02 6.60
C SER A 7 -14.77 30.96 6.24
N PHE A 8 -15.06 30.05 7.18
CA PHE A 8 -16.10 29.03 7.03
C PHE A 8 -17.42 29.62 7.55
N LEU A 9 -18.32 29.97 6.63
CA LEU A 9 -19.64 30.50 6.97
C LEU A 9 -20.53 29.43 7.65
N HIS A 10 -21.44 29.96 8.48
CA HIS A 10 -22.39 29.27 9.36
C HIS A 10 -23.16 28.11 8.70
N ILE A 11 -22.84 26.88 9.10
CA ILE A 11 -23.72 25.72 8.87
C ILE A 11 -24.73 25.67 10.02
N SER A 12 -26.03 25.79 9.69
CA SER A 12 -27.12 25.68 10.66
C SER A 12 -27.06 24.33 11.39
N LYS A 13 -27.14 24.38 12.72
CA LYS A 13 -27.01 23.23 13.61
C LYS A 13 -28.38 22.55 13.73
N ASP A 14 -28.70 21.64 12.81
CA ASP A 14 -29.86 20.77 13.00
C ASP A 14 -29.56 19.77 14.13
N ASN A 15 -30.33 19.86 15.21
CA ASN A 15 -30.28 18.97 16.37
C ASN A 15 -31.08 17.69 16.09
N SER A 16 -30.50 16.78 15.30
CA SER A 16 -31.07 15.44 15.09
C SER A 16 -30.49 14.45 16.11
N THR A 17 -31.37 13.75 16.82
CA THR A 17 -31.07 12.72 17.82
C THR A 17 -30.07 11.70 17.27
N THR A 18 -28.93 11.55 17.95
CA THR A 18 -27.73 10.90 17.39
C THR A 18 -27.78 9.38 17.55
N THR A 19 -28.47 8.69 16.64
CA THR A 19 -28.22 7.28 16.39
C THR A 19 -26.84 7.10 15.74
N LEU A 20 -26.15 6.02 16.11
CA LEU A 20 -24.90 5.64 15.44
C LEU A 20 -25.21 5.32 13.97
N PRO A 21 -24.37 5.79 13.03
CA PRO A 21 -24.57 5.46 11.63
C PRO A 21 -24.30 3.96 11.45
N THR A 22 -25.25 3.28 10.84
CA THR A 22 -25.16 1.87 10.46
C THR A 22 -24.60 1.75 9.04
N THR A 23 -24.85 2.75 8.20
CA THR A 23 -24.37 2.80 6.81
C THR A 23 -23.61 4.08 6.48
N GLN A 24 -22.89 4.05 5.36
CA GLN A 24 -22.18 5.22 4.82
C GLN A 24 -23.11 6.40 4.44
N ALA A 25 -24.43 6.20 4.35
CA ALA A 25 -25.39 7.23 3.90
C ALA A 25 -26.27 7.80 5.00
N ASP A 26 -26.27 7.24 6.21
CA ASP A 26 -27.19 7.64 7.28
C ASP A 26 -27.02 9.11 7.70
N ARG A 27 -25.86 9.71 7.37
CA ARG A 27 -25.53 11.08 7.72
C ARG A 27 -25.34 12.00 6.50
N ILE A 28 -25.80 11.60 5.32
CA ILE A 28 -25.75 12.50 4.15
C ILE A 28 -26.71 13.67 4.43
N PRO A 29 -26.21 14.92 4.47
CA PRO A 29 -27.07 16.09 4.62
C PRO A 29 -28.05 16.20 3.46
N LYS A 30 -29.31 16.57 3.74
CA LYS A 30 -30.31 16.85 2.70
C LYS A 30 -29.87 17.99 1.76
N LYS A 31 -29.06 18.92 2.27
CA LYS A 31 -28.43 20.00 1.51
C LYS A 31 -26.91 19.88 1.65
N LEU A 32 -26.25 19.51 0.57
CA LEU A 32 -24.79 19.51 0.46
C LEU A 32 -24.29 20.92 0.14
N PRO A 33 -23.09 21.30 0.59
CA PRO A 33 -22.44 22.52 0.11
C PRO A 33 -22.22 22.42 -1.41
N GLU A 34 -22.41 23.54 -2.13
CA GLU A 34 -22.27 23.60 -3.60
C GLU A 34 -20.84 23.26 -4.08
N SER A 35 -19.84 23.40 -3.22
CA SER A 35 -18.45 23.07 -3.53
C SER A 35 -17.70 22.65 -2.28
N LEU A 36 -16.74 21.73 -2.45
CA LEU A 36 -15.69 21.43 -1.48
C LEU A 36 -14.53 22.41 -1.66
N ASP A 37 -14.82 23.70 -1.48
CA ASP A 37 -13.84 24.76 -1.75
C ASP A 37 -12.55 24.55 -0.95
N GLY A 38 -11.42 24.61 -1.65
CA GLY A 38 -10.09 24.45 -1.09
C GLY A 38 -9.57 23.01 -1.06
N VAL A 39 -10.39 21.98 -1.26
CA VAL A 39 -9.88 20.59 -1.29
C VAL A 39 -9.00 20.37 -2.52
N SER A 40 -9.42 20.82 -3.70
CA SER A 40 -8.61 20.72 -4.92
C SER A 40 -7.26 21.46 -4.79
N GLU A 41 -7.30 22.66 -4.21
CA GLU A 41 -6.13 23.51 -3.95
C GLU A 41 -5.18 22.90 -2.92
N LEU A 42 -5.72 22.27 -1.86
CA LEU A 42 -4.94 21.57 -0.83
C LEU A 42 -4.21 20.35 -1.39
N LEU A 43 -4.74 19.75 -2.45
CA LEU A 43 -4.23 18.52 -3.05
C LEU A 43 -3.31 18.76 -4.26
N LYS A 44 -3.31 19.97 -4.84
CA LYS A 44 -2.48 20.32 -5.99
C LYS A 44 -0.99 20.19 -5.68
N GLY A 45 -0.27 19.42 -6.50
CA GLY A 45 1.19 19.27 -6.42
C GLY A 45 1.73 18.39 -5.29
N ARG A 46 0.85 17.66 -4.56
CA ARG A 46 1.28 16.76 -3.47
C ARG A 46 1.29 15.31 -3.92
N GLY A 47 2.44 14.64 -3.76
CA GLY A 47 2.60 13.19 -4.03
C GLY A 47 2.48 12.29 -2.79
N ASP A 48 2.34 12.87 -1.59
CA ASP A 48 2.22 12.10 -0.35
C ASP A 48 0.77 11.71 -0.07
N TYR A 49 0.49 10.42 -0.29
CA TYR A 49 -0.81 9.79 -0.04
C TYR A 49 -1.30 9.94 1.41
N LYS A 50 -0.42 9.90 2.42
CA LYS A 50 -0.86 10.00 3.82
C LYS A 50 -1.38 11.41 4.12
N THR A 51 -0.65 12.42 3.66
CA THR A 51 -1.07 13.82 3.75
C THR A 51 -2.37 14.06 2.98
N TRP A 52 -2.52 13.46 1.80
CA TRP A 52 -3.75 13.52 1.01
C TRP A 52 -4.95 12.93 1.75
N ASP A 53 -4.86 11.68 2.22
CA ASP A 53 -5.96 10.98 2.92
C ASP A 53 -6.37 11.73 4.20
N PHE A 54 -5.39 12.27 4.95
CA PHE A 54 -5.67 13.10 6.10
C PHE A 54 -6.46 14.38 5.73
N ARG A 55 -6.04 15.12 4.71
CA ARG A 55 -6.70 16.37 4.30
C ARG A 55 -8.12 16.14 3.80
N VAL A 56 -8.33 15.09 3.01
CA VAL A 56 -9.67 14.70 2.53
C VAL A 56 -10.56 14.28 3.70
N ARG A 57 -10.06 13.48 4.65
CA ARG A 57 -10.79 13.15 5.87
C ARG A 57 -11.22 14.37 6.67
N GLN A 58 -10.33 15.35 6.85
CA GLN A 58 -10.67 16.57 7.58
C GLN A 58 -11.70 17.42 6.83
N ALA A 59 -11.56 17.55 5.51
CA ALA A 59 -12.52 18.29 4.70
C ALA A 59 -13.92 17.66 4.76
N LEU A 60 -14.02 16.35 4.58
CA LEU A 60 -15.29 15.61 4.69
C LEU A 60 -15.85 15.67 6.11
N LYS A 61 -15.01 15.60 7.15
CA LYS A 61 -15.44 15.74 8.54
C LYS A 61 -16.07 17.10 8.82
N ASN A 62 -15.49 18.18 8.28
CA ASN A 62 -15.99 19.54 8.49
C ASN A 62 -17.39 19.77 7.92
N ILE A 63 -17.76 19.02 6.88
CA ILE A 63 -19.09 19.06 6.24
C ILE A 63 -19.98 17.85 6.62
N ARG A 64 -19.58 17.08 7.64
CA ARG A 64 -20.30 15.90 8.15
C ARG A 64 -20.47 14.75 7.15
N LEU A 65 -19.56 14.63 6.19
CA LEU A 65 -19.52 13.57 5.17
C LEU A 65 -18.46 12.48 5.43
N GLN A 66 -17.84 12.44 6.62
CA GLN A 66 -16.76 11.48 6.88
C GLN A 66 -17.19 10.02 6.71
N ASN A 67 -18.47 9.72 6.94
CA ASN A 67 -19.04 8.38 6.84
C ASN A 67 -18.89 7.77 5.44
N LEU A 68 -18.80 8.60 4.38
CA LEU A 68 -18.66 8.14 3.00
C LEU A 68 -17.36 7.37 2.75
N ILE A 69 -16.32 7.66 3.55
CA ILE A 69 -14.97 7.09 3.40
C ILE A 69 -14.55 6.22 4.59
N GLU A 70 -15.44 6.05 5.57
CA GLU A 70 -15.25 5.12 6.68
C GLU A 70 -15.41 3.68 6.19
N LYS A 71 -14.39 2.86 6.45
CA LYS A 71 -14.36 1.46 5.99
C LYS A 71 -15.20 0.54 6.84
N ASP A 72 -15.43 0.93 8.10
CA ASP A 72 -16.11 0.11 9.10
C ASP A 72 -17.64 0.25 9.01
N LEU A 73 -18.13 1.22 8.23
CA LEU A 73 -19.54 1.39 7.93
C LEU A 73 -19.96 0.52 6.74
N ALA A 74 -21.12 -0.12 6.85
CA ALA A 74 -21.67 -0.91 5.77
C ALA A 74 -21.94 -0.01 4.54
N ARG A 75 -21.57 -0.51 3.36
CA ARG A 75 -21.94 0.12 2.09
C ARG A 75 -23.44 -0.01 1.88
N LEU A 76 -24.00 0.92 1.13
CA LEU A 76 -25.42 0.91 0.84
C LEU A 76 -25.77 -0.23 -0.12
N ILE A 77 -26.89 -0.86 0.18
CA ILE A 77 -27.65 -1.69 -0.74
C ILE A 77 -28.68 -0.83 -1.47
N SER A 78 -29.09 -1.23 -2.67
CA SER A 78 -29.96 -0.45 -3.55
C SER A 78 -31.34 -0.11 -2.98
N THR A 79 -31.76 -0.79 -1.91
CA THR A 79 -33.04 -0.58 -1.23
C THR A 79 -33.02 0.50 -0.15
N HIS A 80 -31.85 1.06 0.16
CA HIS A 80 -31.72 2.08 1.20
C HIS A 80 -32.35 3.42 0.76
N GLU A 81 -33.09 4.10 1.64
CA GLU A 81 -33.80 5.35 1.31
C GLU A 81 -32.88 6.44 0.73
N ASN A 82 -31.66 6.54 1.26
CA ASN A 82 -30.64 7.47 0.80
C ASN A 82 -29.77 6.94 -0.35
N TYR A 83 -30.05 5.73 -0.88
CA TYR A 83 -29.28 5.14 -1.97
C TYR A 83 -29.32 6.00 -3.22
N THR A 84 -30.50 6.50 -3.61
CA THR A 84 -30.62 7.36 -4.80
C THR A 84 -29.85 8.65 -4.65
N ILE A 85 -29.87 9.28 -3.47
CA ILE A 85 -29.08 10.50 -3.20
C ILE A 85 -27.59 10.19 -3.24
N TRP A 86 -27.17 9.11 -2.56
CA TRP A 86 -25.78 8.68 -2.53
C TRP A 86 -25.27 8.33 -3.93
N TYR A 87 -26.02 7.50 -4.66
CA TYR A 87 -25.69 7.07 -6.01
C TYR A 87 -25.69 8.27 -6.97
N THR A 88 -26.75 9.09 -6.99
CA THR A 88 -26.84 10.22 -7.92
C THR A 88 -25.79 11.29 -7.65
N ARG A 89 -25.39 11.51 -6.39
CA ARG A 89 -24.46 12.59 -6.03
C ARG A 89 -22.99 12.17 -5.98
N PHE A 90 -22.70 10.92 -5.64
CA PHE A 90 -21.32 10.42 -5.52
C PHE A 90 -20.92 9.46 -6.64
N ILE A 91 -21.88 8.79 -7.30
CA ILE A 91 -21.59 7.84 -8.38
C ILE A 91 -22.01 8.40 -9.75
N ALA A 92 -23.21 8.97 -9.89
CA ALA A 92 -23.79 9.42 -11.15
C ALA A 92 -23.80 10.95 -11.35
N SER A 93 -23.17 11.72 -10.45
CA SER A 93 -23.05 13.17 -10.61
C SER A 93 -22.02 13.44 -11.70
N ASN A 94 -22.50 13.77 -12.89
CA ASN A 94 -21.74 14.24 -14.06
C ASN A 94 -21.10 15.62 -13.83
N ASP A 95 -20.64 15.89 -12.61
CA ASP A 95 -19.98 17.14 -12.25
C ASP A 95 -18.46 16.99 -12.47
N PRO A 96 -17.83 17.79 -13.36
CA PRO A 96 -16.40 17.77 -13.71
C PRO A 96 -15.44 17.68 -12.51
N LYS A 97 -15.86 18.14 -11.32
CA LYS A 97 -15.05 18.11 -10.09
C LYS A 97 -15.06 16.78 -9.34
N ASN A 98 -16.01 15.86 -9.60
CA ASN A 98 -16.15 14.58 -8.88
C ASN A 98 -15.55 13.37 -9.63
N TYR A 99 -15.04 13.57 -10.85
CA TYR A 99 -14.50 12.50 -11.69
C TYR A 99 -13.19 11.91 -11.21
N ALA A 100 -12.39 12.68 -10.46
CA ALA A 100 -11.16 12.16 -9.85
C ALA A 100 -11.47 11.06 -8.83
N ASP A 101 -12.54 11.21 -8.04
CA ASP A 101 -12.95 10.23 -7.02
C ASP A 101 -13.55 8.97 -7.65
N ASN A 102 -14.31 9.08 -8.76
CA ASN A 102 -14.81 7.91 -9.50
C ASN A 102 -13.71 7.13 -10.20
N ALA A 103 -12.76 7.82 -10.85
CA ALA A 103 -11.55 7.18 -11.39
C ALA A 103 -10.77 6.47 -10.27
N PHE A 104 -10.61 7.12 -9.12
CA PHE A 104 -9.86 6.55 -7.99
C PHE A 104 -10.58 5.36 -7.35
N VAL A 105 -11.92 5.38 -7.27
CA VAL A 105 -12.70 4.25 -6.77
C VAL A 105 -12.60 3.07 -7.74
N ILE A 106 -12.70 3.29 -9.05
CA ILE A 106 -12.53 2.23 -10.06
C ILE A 106 -11.11 1.68 -10.00
N ILE A 107 -10.10 2.55 -9.93
CA ILE A 107 -8.68 2.16 -9.80
C ILE A 107 -8.41 1.44 -8.48
N ARG A 108 -9.01 1.86 -7.36
CA ARG A 108 -8.87 1.19 -6.06
C ARG A 108 -9.58 -0.16 -6.03
N ARG A 109 -10.62 -0.33 -6.85
CA ARG A 109 -11.30 -1.60 -7.09
C ARG A 109 -10.56 -2.48 -8.09
N LEU A 110 -9.52 -1.99 -8.76
CA LEU A 110 -8.65 -2.86 -9.54
C LEU A 110 -8.05 -3.91 -8.63
N LYS A 111 -8.20 -5.15 -9.07
CA LYS A 111 -7.48 -6.28 -8.50
C LYS A 111 -5.99 -5.97 -8.56
N LYS A 112 -5.28 -6.32 -7.50
CA LYS A 112 -3.83 -6.13 -7.42
C LYS A 112 -3.14 -7.09 -8.37
N ARG A 113 -1.89 -6.79 -8.75
CA ARG A 113 -1.07 -7.71 -9.55
C ARG A 113 -0.99 -9.12 -8.94
N SER A 114 -0.95 -9.21 -7.60
CA SER A 114 -0.93 -10.47 -6.85
C SER A 114 -2.17 -11.36 -7.03
N ASP A 115 -3.28 -10.79 -7.51
CA ASP A 115 -4.55 -11.51 -7.64
C ASP A 115 -4.68 -12.25 -8.98
N PHE A 116 -3.63 -12.18 -9.82
CA PHE A 116 -3.57 -12.79 -11.15
C PHE A 116 -2.38 -13.74 -11.26
N SER A 117 -2.50 -14.81 -12.05
CA SER A 117 -1.41 -15.78 -12.21
C SER A 117 -0.27 -15.23 -13.07
N THR A 118 -0.56 -14.36 -14.04
CA THR A 118 0.44 -13.77 -14.95
C THR A 118 0.33 -12.24 -14.99
N VAL A 119 1.44 -11.58 -15.35
CA VAL A 119 1.47 -10.13 -15.57
C VAL A 119 0.52 -9.76 -16.71
N SER A 120 0.47 -10.56 -17.77
CA SER A 120 -0.40 -10.35 -18.94
C SER A 120 -1.88 -10.35 -18.58
N GLN A 121 -2.34 -11.28 -17.73
CA GLN A 121 -3.72 -11.26 -17.24
C GLN A 121 -4.03 -9.98 -16.48
N TYR A 122 -3.13 -9.57 -15.59
CA TYR A 122 -3.26 -8.34 -14.83
C TYR A 122 -3.31 -7.11 -15.76
N VAL A 123 -2.37 -6.99 -16.70
CA VAL A 123 -2.27 -5.86 -17.64
C VAL A 123 -3.52 -5.77 -18.50
N ASN A 124 -4.04 -6.89 -19.01
CA ASN A 124 -5.27 -6.90 -19.80
C ASN A 124 -6.49 -6.45 -18.98
N ASN A 125 -6.61 -6.92 -17.73
CA ASN A 125 -7.66 -6.43 -16.83
C ASN A 125 -7.51 -4.93 -16.53
N PHE A 126 -6.28 -4.48 -16.30
CA PHE A 126 -5.97 -3.06 -16.07
C PHE A 126 -6.35 -2.20 -17.28
N LYS A 127 -6.04 -2.64 -18.50
CA LYS A 127 -6.46 -1.96 -19.75
C LYS A 127 -7.98 -1.82 -19.82
N GLN A 128 -8.72 -2.91 -19.58
CA GLN A 128 -10.18 -2.88 -19.63
C GLN A 128 -10.76 -1.89 -18.61
N ALA A 129 -10.23 -1.88 -17.39
CA ALA A 129 -10.66 -0.93 -16.38
C ALA A 129 -10.30 0.52 -16.75
N TYR A 130 -9.11 0.76 -17.30
CA TYR A 130 -8.73 2.08 -17.81
C TYR A 130 -9.68 2.56 -18.91
N THR A 131 -10.00 1.69 -19.88
CA THR A 131 -10.99 1.99 -20.92
C THR A 131 -12.37 2.25 -20.34
N LEU A 132 -12.79 1.50 -19.32
CA LEU A 132 -14.07 1.75 -18.63
C LEU A 132 -14.07 3.12 -17.94
N VAL A 133 -12.98 3.49 -17.26
CA VAL A 133 -12.84 4.84 -16.66
C VAL A 133 -12.99 5.92 -17.73
N LYS A 134 -12.43 5.72 -18.92
CA LYS A 134 -12.60 6.65 -20.05
C LYS A 134 -14.02 6.69 -20.60
N GLN A 135 -14.69 5.55 -20.76
CA GLN A 135 -16.07 5.48 -21.21
C GLN A 135 -17.05 6.15 -20.23
N LEU A 136 -16.72 6.13 -18.94
CA LEU A 136 -17.44 6.83 -17.88
C LEU A 136 -17.03 8.32 -17.76
N ASP A 137 -16.29 8.83 -18.74
CA ASP A 137 -15.77 10.21 -18.80
C ASP A 137 -14.97 10.62 -17.55
N CYS A 138 -14.39 9.65 -16.85
CA CYS A 138 -13.61 9.90 -15.65
C CYS A 138 -12.20 10.38 -16.01
N LEU A 139 -11.75 11.43 -15.31
CA LEU A 139 -10.48 12.08 -15.57
C LEU A 139 -9.30 11.27 -15.00
N LEU A 140 -8.92 10.22 -15.74
CA LEU A 140 -7.65 9.52 -15.55
C LEU A 140 -6.73 9.83 -16.71
N ILE A 141 -5.73 10.68 -16.47
CA ILE A 141 -4.74 10.98 -17.51
C ILE A 141 -3.80 9.78 -17.73
N PRO A 142 -3.34 9.55 -18.97
CA PRO A 142 -2.49 8.41 -19.33
C PRO A 142 -1.26 8.23 -18.42
N TYR A 143 -0.61 9.34 -18.05
CA TYR A 143 0.55 9.33 -17.17
C TYR A 143 0.27 8.69 -15.80
N TYR A 144 -0.86 9.00 -15.16
CA TYR A 144 -1.23 8.36 -13.90
C TYR A 144 -1.55 6.87 -14.08
N GLY A 145 -2.22 6.52 -15.19
CA GLY A 145 -2.44 5.12 -15.57
C GLY A 145 -1.13 4.34 -15.66
N LEU A 146 -0.11 4.92 -16.31
CA LEU A 146 1.22 4.34 -16.42
C LEU A 146 1.89 4.18 -15.06
N LEU A 147 1.90 5.21 -14.21
CA LEU A 147 2.51 5.11 -12.87
C LEU A 147 1.86 4.01 -12.01
N LEU A 148 0.53 3.88 -12.08
CA LEU A 148 -0.21 2.83 -11.38
C LEU A 148 0.16 1.44 -11.89
N LEU A 149 0.25 1.28 -13.21
CA LEU A 149 0.71 0.06 -13.85
C LEU A 149 2.13 -0.31 -13.39
N LEU A 150 3.09 0.61 -13.53
CA LEU A 150 4.49 0.41 -13.16
C LEU A 150 4.63 0.00 -11.69
N LYS A 151 3.91 0.67 -10.79
CA LYS A 151 3.90 0.35 -9.36
C LYS A 151 3.47 -1.10 -9.09
N GLN A 152 2.48 -1.59 -9.82
CA GLN A 152 1.91 -2.93 -9.60
C GLN A 152 2.77 -4.03 -10.21
N VAL A 153 3.42 -3.79 -11.35
CA VAL A 153 4.27 -4.80 -12.03
C VAL A 153 5.75 -4.74 -11.60
N LYS A 154 6.13 -3.79 -10.75
CA LYS A 154 7.52 -3.58 -10.29
C LYS A 154 8.16 -4.82 -9.67
N SER A 155 7.39 -5.64 -8.96
CA SER A 155 7.89 -6.89 -8.37
C SER A 155 8.26 -7.94 -9.42
N ASP A 156 7.52 -8.00 -10.53
CA ASP A 156 7.74 -8.96 -11.60
C ASP A 156 8.81 -8.46 -12.60
N LEU A 157 8.83 -7.15 -12.88
CA LEU A 157 9.60 -6.55 -13.97
C LEU A 157 10.47 -5.37 -13.50
N LEU A 158 11.21 -5.55 -12.40
CA LEU A 158 11.96 -4.49 -11.72
C LEU A 158 12.84 -3.66 -12.67
N THR A 159 13.71 -4.31 -13.45
CA THR A 159 14.65 -3.62 -14.35
C THR A 159 13.93 -2.83 -15.44
N TRP A 160 12.85 -3.39 -15.99
CA TRP A 160 12.07 -2.73 -17.02
C TRP A 160 11.33 -1.51 -16.45
N THR A 161 10.68 -1.65 -15.29
CA THR A 161 9.98 -0.51 -14.66
C THR A 161 10.93 0.64 -14.34
N ALA A 162 12.12 0.36 -13.82
CA ALA A 162 13.14 1.39 -13.57
C ALA A 162 13.61 2.07 -14.86
N THR A 163 13.74 1.32 -15.96
CA THR A 163 14.12 1.87 -17.27
C THR A 163 13.04 2.81 -17.80
N VAL A 164 11.77 2.41 -17.71
CA VAL A 164 10.64 3.25 -18.12
C VAL A 164 10.58 4.52 -17.27
N GLU A 165 10.67 4.41 -15.95
CA GLU A 165 10.68 5.57 -15.04
C GLU A 165 11.79 6.58 -15.39
N LEU A 166 12.97 6.09 -15.78
CA LEU A 166 14.11 6.93 -16.18
C LEU A 166 13.93 7.58 -17.56
N GLN A 167 13.25 6.90 -18.48
CA GLN A 167 13.03 7.36 -19.86
C GLN A 167 11.83 8.30 -20.00
N LEU A 168 10.97 8.40 -19.00
CA LEU A 168 9.84 9.32 -19.04
C LEU A 168 10.33 10.77 -19.03
N PRO A 169 9.88 11.62 -19.98
CA PRO A 169 10.27 13.01 -19.99
C PRO A 169 9.71 13.76 -18.78
N ASN A 170 10.37 14.85 -18.37
CA ASN A 170 9.96 15.65 -17.21
C ASN A 170 8.54 16.23 -17.34
N ASP A 171 8.06 16.41 -18.56
CA ASP A 171 6.72 16.91 -18.87
C ASP A 171 5.72 15.80 -19.23
N ALA A 172 6.06 14.52 -19.03
CA ALA A 172 5.24 13.36 -19.36
C ALA A 172 3.80 13.45 -18.81
N ALA A 173 3.60 14.08 -17.66
CA ALA A 173 2.29 14.30 -17.09
C ALA A 173 1.34 15.09 -18.01
N LYS A 174 1.87 15.91 -18.92
CA LYS A 174 1.13 16.73 -19.89
C LYS A 174 1.21 16.18 -21.31
N THR A 175 2.32 15.57 -21.67
CA THR A 175 2.63 15.18 -23.05
C THR A 175 2.27 13.73 -23.38
N LEU A 176 2.20 12.85 -22.37
CA LEU A 176 1.97 11.42 -22.59
C LEU A 176 0.55 11.15 -23.11
N LYS A 177 0.49 10.61 -24.33
CA LYS A 177 -0.75 10.30 -25.04
C LYS A 177 -1.32 8.97 -24.59
N GLU A 178 -2.61 8.80 -24.82
CA GLU A 178 -3.30 7.56 -24.50
C GLU A 178 -2.78 6.36 -25.31
N SER A 179 -2.44 6.57 -26.58
CA SER A 179 -1.81 5.53 -27.42
C SER A 179 -0.50 5.03 -26.82
N GLU A 180 0.35 5.94 -26.34
CA GLU A 180 1.63 5.60 -25.71
C GLU A 180 1.43 4.81 -24.43
N PHE A 181 0.41 5.14 -23.62
CA PHE A 181 0.03 4.32 -22.47
C PHE A 181 -0.32 2.88 -22.88
N PHE A 182 -1.11 2.69 -23.94
CA PHE A 182 -1.43 1.34 -24.42
C PHE A 182 -0.21 0.61 -25.00
N ASP A 183 0.74 1.33 -25.59
CA ASP A 183 2.02 0.77 -26.02
C ASP A 183 2.86 0.30 -24.81
N TYR A 184 2.88 1.06 -23.70
CA TYR A 184 3.50 0.59 -22.46
C TYR A 184 2.84 -0.67 -21.91
N CYS A 185 1.50 -0.77 -21.95
CA CYS A 185 0.80 -2.00 -21.59
C CYS A 185 1.22 -3.18 -22.47
N LYS A 186 1.29 -2.99 -23.80
CA LYS A 186 1.75 -4.03 -24.73
C LYS A 186 3.20 -4.44 -24.46
N ASN A 187 4.09 -3.47 -24.30
CA ASN A 187 5.50 -3.70 -23.98
C ASN A 187 5.66 -4.47 -22.66
N THR A 188 4.80 -4.23 -21.66
CA THR A 188 4.81 -4.96 -20.39
C THR A 188 4.58 -6.46 -20.62
N ILE A 189 3.59 -6.81 -21.45
CA ILE A 189 3.26 -8.20 -21.81
C ILE A 189 4.42 -8.83 -22.57
N GLU A 190 4.96 -8.16 -23.58
CA GLU A 190 6.09 -8.67 -24.37
C GLU A 190 7.35 -8.92 -23.52
N LYS A 191 7.57 -8.10 -22.48
CA LYS A 191 8.70 -8.29 -21.56
C LYS A 191 8.51 -9.49 -20.63
N GLU A 192 7.28 -9.74 -20.17
CA GLU A 192 6.97 -10.97 -19.46
C GLU A 192 7.23 -12.20 -20.34
N ASP A 193 6.74 -12.21 -21.58
CA ASP A 193 6.89 -13.35 -22.49
C ASP A 193 8.37 -13.65 -22.76
N LYS A 194 9.18 -12.62 -23.02
CA LYS A 194 10.64 -12.75 -23.19
C LYS A 194 11.31 -13.33 -21.94
N LEU A 195 10.89 -12.92 -20.75
CA LEU A 195 11.43 -13.45 -19.49
C LEU A 195 11.05 -14.92 -19.29
N ASN A 196 9.80 -15.28 -19.59
CA ASN A 196 9.31 -16.65 -19.49
C ASN A 196 10.00 -17.57 -20.51
N GLN A 197 10.24 -17.10 -21.74
CA GLN A 197 10.96 -17.84 -22.77
C GLN A 197 12.45 -18.02 -22.42
N ALA A 198 13.11 -16.98 -21.87
CA ALA A 198 14.47 -17.09 -21.37
C ALA A 198 14.58 -18.13 -20.23
N ASN A 199 13.62 -18.14 -19.31
CA ASN A 199 13.58 -19.11 -18.21
C ASN A 199 13.29 -20.55 -18.70
N SER A 200 12.50 -20.69 -19.77
CA SER A 200 12.16 -21.98 -20.36
C SER A 200 13.33 -22.57 -21.17
N THR A 201 14.04 -21.74 -21.93
CA THR A 201 15.23 -22.15 -22.70
C THR A 201 16.39 -22.53 -21.77
N VAL A 202 16.61 -21.78 -20.68
CA VAL A 202 17.59 -22.17 -19.64
C VAL A 202 17.20 -23.48 -18.97
N SER A 203 15.91 -23.77 -18.83
CA SER A 203 15.43 -25.05 -18.28
C SER A 203 15.53 -26.22 -19.27
N ALA A 204 15.33 -25.97 -20.57
CA ALA A 204 15.43 -26.97 -21.64
C ALA A 204 16.89 -27.33 -22.00
N VAL A 205 17.80 -26.36 -22.01
CA VAL A 205 19.24 -26.61 -22.18
C VAL A 205 19.78 -27.44 -21.02
N LYS A 206 19.23 -27.25 -19.82
CA LYS A 206 19.57 -28.04 -18.63
C LYS A 206 19.09 -29.49 -18.70
N LEU A 207 18.13 -29.81 -19.57
CA LEU A 207 17.58 -31.15 -19.77
C LEU A 207 18.36 -31.97 -20.81
N LYS A 208 19.09 -31.32 -21.73
CA LYS A 208 19.98 -31.99 -22.69
C LYS A 208 21.41 -32.19 -22.19
N LEU A 209 21.80 -31.52 -21.11
CA LEU A 209 23.16 -31.57 -20.56
C LEU A 209 23.21 -32.23 -19.17
N SER A 210 22.44 -33.30 -18.97
CA SER A 210 22.49 -34.08 -17.73
C SER A 210 22.51 -35.59 -18.03
N ASN A 211 23.55 -36.00 -18.75
CA ASN A 211 24.26 -37.25 -18.49
C ASN A 211 25.70 -36.90 -18.08
N THR A 212 25.83 -36.02 -17.09
CA THR A 212 26.97 -35.96 -16.18
C THR A 212 26.65 -34.98 -15.07
N ASP A 213 26.98 -35.41 -13.88
CA ASP A 213 26.82 -34.81 -12.58
C ASP A 213 27.02 -33.28 -12.52
N SER A 214 26.02 -32.54 -12.04
CA SER A 214 26.21 -31.52 -10.98
C SER A 214 24.95 -30.67 -10.72
N THR A 215 24.43 -30.85 -9.51
CA THR A 215 23.43 -29.99 -8.89
C THR A 215 24.07 -28.67 -8.43
N LYS A 216 23.95 -27.60 -9.21
CA LYS A 216 24.13 -26.21 -8.71
C LYS A 216 22.99 -25.30 -9.16
N LYS A 217 21.82 -25.48 -8.54
CA LYS A 217 20.86 -24.36 -8.34
C LYS A 217 21.45 -23.47 -7.24
N ASN A 218 21.35 -22.15 -7.40
CA ASN A 218 21.86 -21.12 -6.51
C ASN A 218 21.18 -21.21 -5.12
N LYS A 219 21.62 -22.17 -4.30
CA LYS A 219 21.13 -22.49 -2.94
C LYS A 219 21.78 -21.61 -1.86
N ASN A 220 22.55 -20.58 -2.24
CA ASN A 220 23.42 -19.85 -1.31
C ASN A 220 22.69 -19.10 -0.19
N TRP A 221 21.39 -18.81 -0.32
CA TRP A 221 20.64 -18.10 0.72
C TRP A 221 20.20 -19.03 1.86
N LYS A 222 20.07 -20.34 1.61
CA LYS A 222 19.39 -21.25 2.54
C LYS A 222 20.25 -21.76 3.69
N LYS A 223 21.58 -21.79 3.57
CA LYS A 223 22.44 -22.43 4.59
C LYS A 223 23.02 -21.48 5.64
N VAL A 224 23.18 -20.19 5.35
CA VAL A 224 23.90 -19.27 6.24
C VAL A 224 22.95 -18.51 7.19
N ILE A 225 21.71 -18.26 6.74
CA ILE A 225 20.79 -17.33 7.41
C ILE A 225 19.91 -18.03 8.47
N PHE A 226 19.61 -19.32 8.28
CA PHE A 226 18.78 -20.08 9.21
C PHE A 226 19.59 -20.59 10.41
N PRO A 227 19.02 -20.57 11.63
CA PRO A 227 19.67 -21.15 12.80
C PRO A 227 19.92 -22.65 12.59
N LYS A 228 21.10 -23.13 13.00
CA LYS A 228 21.39 -24.57 13.02
C LYS A 228 20.55 -25.24 14.10
N LYS A 229 20.16 -26.51 13.91
CA LYS A 229 19.26 -27.29 14.79
C LYS A 229 19.65 -27.29 16.29
N ASN A 230 20.91 -26.98 16.65
CA ASN A 230 21.42 -27.02 18.03
C ASN A 230 21.91 -25.64 18.55
N ILE A 231 21.53 -24.53 17.92
CA ILE A 231 21.90 -23.18 18.37
C ILE A 231 20.61 -22.46 18.80
N SER A 232 20.61 -21.86 20.00
CA SER A 232 19.48 -21.03 20.44
C SER A 232 19.29 -19.84 19.49
N MET A 233 18.04 -19.38 19.35
CA MET A 233 17.70 -18.27 18.45
C MET A 233 18.49 -17.01 18.82
N GLU A 234 18.66 -16.77 20.12
CA GLU A 234 19.39 -15.65 20.70
C GLU A 234 20.89 -15.72 20.35
N LYS A 235 21.50 -16.90 20.49
CA LYS A 235 22.93 -17.11 20.16
C LYS A 235 23.18 -17.03 18.66
N HIS A 236 22.21 -17.43 17.84
CA HIS A 236 22.26 -17.24 16.38
C HIS A 236 22.15 -15.77 16.00
N LEU A 237 21.24 -15.02 16.62
CA LEU A 237 21.09 -13.58 16.44
C LEU A 237 22.36 -12.83 16.85
N GLU A 238 22.89 -13.12 18.04
CA GLU A 238 24.12 -12.53 18.55
C GLU A 238 25.29 -12.78 17.59
N LYS A 239 25.42 -14.01 17.06
CA LYS A 239 26.42 -14.33 16.05
C LYS A 239 26.27 -13.49 14.78
N ILE A 240 25.05 -13.24 14.32
CA ILE A 240 24.78 -12.41 13.13
C ILE A 240 25.11 -10.93 13.41
N LEU A 241 24.76 -10.42 14.60
CA LEU A 241 25.01 -9.04 14.99
C LEU A 241 26.50 -8.76 15.25
N ASN A 242 27.22 -9.74 15.82
CA ASN A 242 28.65 -9.67 16.12
C ASN A 242 29.55 -9.98 14.90
N GLN A 243 28.98 -10.53 13.82
CA GLN A 243 29.70 -10.63 12.55
C GLN A 243 29.99 -9.21 12.10
N LYS A 244 31.28 -8.78 12.14
CA LYS A 244 31.75 -7.43 11.78
C LYS A 244 30.85 -6.87 10.69
N SER A 245 30.17 -5.76 10.97
CA SER A 245 29.14 -5.12 10.15
C SER A 245 29.73 -4.56 8.85
N SER A 246 30.32 -5.44 8.04
CA SER A 246 30.91 -5.10 6.76
C SER A 246 29.78 -4.97 5.77
N ILE A 247 29.36 -3.74 5.52
CA ILE A 247 28.76 -3.43 4.23
C ILE A 247 29.77 -3.90 3.17
N THR A 248 29.40 -4.91 2.38
CA THR A 248 30.21 -5.35 1.23
C THR A 248 29.55 -4.77 -0.01
N ASN A 249 30.28 -3.92 -0.75
CA ASN A 249 29.80 -3.24 -1.96
C ASN A 249 28.51 -2.42 -1.74
N ASN A 250 28.38 -1.67 -0.65
CA ASN A 250 27.14 -0.93 -0.29
C ASN A 250 25.89 -1.78 -0.03
N HIS A 251 26.04 -3.10 0.12
CA HIS A 251 24.96 -4.02 0.47
C HIS A 251 25.08 -4.54 1.91
N CYS A 252 23.93 -4.66 2.57
CA CYS A 252 23.79 -5.34 3.85
C CYS A 252 24.23 -6.82 3.71
N THR A 253 25.15 -7.31 4.54
CA THR A 253 25.63 -8.71 4.44
C THR A 253 24.52 -9.72 4.67
N TYR A 254 23.50 -9.36 5.45
CA TYR A 254 22.36 -10.19 5.78
C TYR A 254 21.32 -10.29 4.66
N CYS A 255 20.71 -9.17 4.26
CA CYS A 255 19.60 -9.16 3.30
C CYS A 255 19.98 -8.76 1.88
N LYS A 256 21.23 -8.35 1.65
CA LYS A 256 21.77 -7.85 0.37
C LYS A 256 21.11 -6.58 -0.18
N SER A 257 20.16 -5.98 0.55
CA SER A 257 19.62 -4.68 0.19
C SER A 257 20.64 -3.57 0.42
N THR A 258 20.54 -2.49 -0.36
CA THR A 258 21.39 -1.32 -0.21
C THR A 258 20.95 -0.45 0.99
N LYS A 259 21.87 0.37 1.53
CA LYS A 259 21.59 1.50 2.44
C LYS A 259 21.21 1.20 3.89
N HIS A 260 21.56 0.04 4.44
CA HIS A 260 21.47 -0.16 5.88
C HIS A 260 22.49 -1.18 6.40
N TYR A 261 22.76 -1.10 7.70
CA TYR A 261 23.59 -2.05 8.43
C TYR A 261 22.73 -3.18 9.02
N CYS A 262 23.31 -4.38 9.18
CA CYS A 262 22.60 -5.55 9.73
C CYS A 262 21.97 -5.28 11.11
N TYR A 263 22.63 -4.51 11.97
CA TYR A 263 22.14 -4.16 13.31
C TYR A 263 20.97 -3.16 13.30
N LYS A 264 20.61 -2.56 12.15
CA LYS A 264 19.43 -1.71 11.99
C LYS A 264 18.33 -2.40 11.19
N TYR A 265 18.42 -3.71 10.95
CA TYR A 265 17.49 -4.41 10.07
C TYR A 265 16.28 -4.95 10.85
N TRP A 266 15.07 -4.59 10.40
CA TRP A 266 13.81 -4.96 11.04
C TRP A 266 13.59 -6.48 11.20
N TYR A 267 14.24 -7.30 10.38
CA TYR A 267 14.20 -8.76 10.52
C TYR A 267 15.01 -9.28 11.72
N LEU A 268 16.01 -8.52 12.20
CA LEU A 268 16.90 -8.92 13.29
C LEU A 268 16.59 -8.20 14.60
N VAL A 269 16.09 -6.95 14.53
CA VAL A 269 15.83 -6.12 15.71
C VAL A 269 14.34 -5.79 15.80
N PRO A 270 13.55 -6.55 16.58
CA PRO A 270 12.10 -6.36 16.72
C PRO A 270 11.71 -4.96 17.19
N ASP A 271 12.51 -4.35 18.07
CA ASP A 271 12.22 -3.03 18.66
C ASP A 271 12.24 -1.88 17.64
N LEU A 272 12.85 -2.10 16.47
CA LEU A 272 12.87 -1.12 15.39
C LEU A 272 11.69 -1.27 14.42
N ARG A 273 10.83 -2.29 14.61
CA ARG A 273 9.69 -2.55 13.73
C ARG A 273 8.59 -1.51 13.97
N PRO A 274 8.06 -0.83 12.92
CA PRO A 274 6.83 -0.08 13.08
C PRO A 274 5.65 -1.01 13.39
N ASP A 275 4.59 -0.50 14.04
CA ASP A 275 3.41 -1.29 14.45
C ASP A 275 2.71 -2.04 13.31
N SER A 276 2.90 -1.58 12.07
CA SER A 276 2.33 -2.18 10.85
C SER A 276 3.31 -3.07 10.06
N TRP A 277 4.47 -3.38 10.64
CA TRP A 277 5.50 -4.16 9.96
C TRP A 277 5.07 -5.62 9.77
N SER A 278 5.33 -6.15 8.58
CA SER A 278 5.21 -7.58 8.27
C SER A 278 6.38 -8.03 7.38
N PRO A 279 6.81 -9.31 7.51
CA PRO A 279 7.91 -9.83 6.70
C PRO A 279 7.48 -10.00 5.24
N TRP A 280 8.00 -9.17 4.33
CA TRP A 280 7.70 -9.24 2.88
C TRP A 280 8.63 -10.18 2.10
N ILE A 281 9.81 -10.51 2.63
CA ILE A 281 10.74 -11.48 2.07
C ILE A 281 10.46 -12.86 2.67
N HIS A 282 9.70 -13.71 1.95
CA HIS A 282 9.26 -15.03 2.43
C HIS A 282 10.40 -16.05 2.64
N ASN A 283 11.58 -15.80 2.08
CA ASN A 283 12.72 -16.73 2.10
C ASN A 283 13.90 -16.27 2.99
N ILE A 284 13.68 -15.29 3.88
CA ILE A 284 14.67 -14.82 4.85
C ILE A 284 14.15 -15.13 6.26
N TRP A 285 15.01 -15.70 7.09
CA TRP A 285 14.73 -15.88 8.51
C TRP A 285 14.59 -14.52 9.21
N PHE A 286 13.74 -14.42 10.23
CA PHE A 286 13.66 -13.25 11.11
C PHE A 286 13.57 -13.69 12.56
N TYR A 287 14.08 -12.85 13.45
CA TYR A 287 13.99 -13.08 14.88
C TYR A 287 12.59 -12.68 15.38
N GLU A 288 11.87 -13.61 16.00
CA GLU A 288 10.62 -13.33 16.69
C GLU A 288 10.86 -13.57 18.18
N PRO A 289 10.83 -12.53 19.02
CA PRO A 289 11.05 -12.69 20.45
C PRO A 289 9.92 -13.55 21.01
N LYS A 290 10.26 -14.49 21.90
CA LYS A 290 9.24 -15.25 22.62
C LYS A 290 8.38 -14.25 23.37
N LYS A 291 7.08 -14.24 23.11
CA LYS A 291 6.14 -13.49 23.93
C LYS A 291 6.28 -14.06 25.34
N GLU A 292 6.83 -13.28 26.25
CA GLU A 292 6.80 -13.65 27.67
C GLU A 292 5.33 -13.83 28.02
N SER A 293 4.95 -15.08 28.28
CA SER A 293 3.66 -15.39 28.86
C SER A 293 3.63 -14.66 30.17
N LYS A 294 2.90 -13.54 30.24
CA LYS A 294 2.63 -12.84 31.51
C LYS A 294 2.01 -13.86 32.44
N SER A 295 2.82 -14.43 33.34
CA SER A 295 2.30 -15.26 34.41
C SER A 295 1.50 -14.32 35.28
N THR A 296 0.18 -14.49 35.27
CA THR A 296 -0.73 -13.83 36.20
C THR A 296 -0.42 -14.34 37.61
N LYS A 297 0.60 -13.78 38.26
CA LYS A 297 0.75 -13.91 39.72
C LYS A 297 -0.25 -12.94 40.34
N SER A 298 -1.42 -13.46 40.67
CA SER A 298 -2.35 -12.82 41.60
C SER A 298 -1.69 -12.79 42.99
N GLY A 299 -0.97 -11.72 43.28
CA GLY A 299 -0.52 -11.41 44.63
C GLY A 299 -1.64 -10.71 45.39
N THR A 300 -2.23 -11.42 46.35
CA THR A 300 -3.12 -10.86 47.38
C THR A 300 -2.41 -9.72 48.12
N PRO A 301 -3.06 -8.57 48.39
CA PRO A 301 -2.44 -7.48 49.13
C PRO A 301 -2.29 -7.87 50.61
N ALA A 302 -1.06 -7.86 51.12
CA ALA A 302 -0.79 -7.97 52.54
C ALA A 302 -1.23 -6.69 53.26
N LYS A 303 -2.17 -6.86 54.18
CA LYS A 303 -2.69 -5.85 55.10
C LYS A 303 -1.56 -5.44 56.07
N THR A 304 -1.05 -4.22 55.95
CA THR A 304 -0.08 -3.65 56.90
C THR A 304 -0.82 -2.98 58.05
N THR A 305 -0.66 -3.54 59.25
CA THR A 305 -1.07 -2.94 60.53
C THR A 305 -0.02 -1.90 60.96
N PRO A 306 -0.38 -0.72 61.48
CA PRO A 306 0.57 0.19 62.09
C PRO A 306 0.88 -0.23 63.53
N THR A 307 2.16 -0.39 63.85
CA THR A 307 2.65 -0.50 65.23
C THR A 307 2.79 0.89 65.83
N THR A 308 1.97 1.18 66.83
CA THR A 308 2.12 2.33 67.74
C THR A 308 3.25 2.04 68.73
N GLN A 309 4.26 2.91 68.77
CA GLN A 309 5.14 3.05 69.94
C GLN A 309 4.86 4.40 70.60
N LYS A 310 4.63 4.33 71.92
CA LYS A 310 4.48 5.45 72.86
C LYS A 310 5.79 6.22 73.01
N GLN A 311 5.68 7.54 73.12
CA GLN A 311 5.97 8.23 74.37
C GLN A 311 4.71 8.95 74.83
#